data_AF-J9G702-F1
#
_entry.id   AF-J9G702-F1
#
_cell.length_a   1.000
_cell.length_b   1.000
_cell.length_c   1.000
_cell.angle_alpha   90.00
_cell.angle_beta   90.00
_cell.angle_gamma   90.00
#
_symmetry.space_group_name_H-M   'P 1'
#
loop_
_entity.id
_entity.type
_entity.pdbx_description
1 polymer ?
#
loop_
_entity_poly.entity_id
_entity_poly.type
_entity_poly.pdbx_seq_one_letter_code
_entity_poly.pdbx_strand_id
1 'polypeptide(L)'
;MGIFIGLGSGTPTSSYDYFYGVEIDTANATTVATRVGRPELHVTCPIQNKMRRCVLKDDGSVAYYLDDNDSTKTSGGGTADLSGAAGQVMVEIPDHYRRFEFEGTVIRPLISEYPLPGFDLVPKMYISAYEATVERETQKLASVCNKTAAYRGGNNNAAHDADETGKSQLGVPATVISLTNFRTYAQKRGAGWQCYTYKAHVTLFWLFVIEYATTNCQAAYNAEKTPEGYRQGGLGAGVTTLAWGPWSTMNGNYPFIPCGHTNSLGNKTGVVNFDMPSGYGSSLTVEVPSYHGVENLFGHLWKWTDGVLFDIQSATGGGESRAYAALDPADYNSTNFSKYQYIGNLPRTEGYVKELMFGERGDML
;
A
#
# COMPACT_ATOMS: atom_id res chain seq x y z
N MET A 1 -23.47 -52.69 -7.30
CA MET A 1 -23.94 -52.45 -8.69
C MET A 1 -25.37 -51.95 -8.61
N GLY A 2 -25.79 -50.78 -9.08
CA GLY A 2 -25.16 -49.55 -9.51
C GLY A 2 -26.31 -48.55 -9.52
N ILE A 3 -26.21 -47.48 -8.72
CA ILE A 3 -27.21 -46.41 -8.69
C ILE A 3 -26.84 -45.44 -9.80
N PHE A 4 -27.72 -45.30 -10.80
CA PHE A 4 -27.78 -44.14 -11.66
C PHE A 4 -28.72 -43.13 -11.03
N ILE A 5 -28.18 -42.00 -10.55
CA ILE A 5 -28.96 -40.77 -10.32
C ILE A 5 -28.48 -39.77 -11.36
N GLY A 6 -29.40 -39.41 -12.26
CA GLY A 6 -29.16 -38.42 -13.28
C GLY A 6 -29.21 -37.00 -12.74
N LEU A 7 -28.32 -36.17 -13.32
CA LEU A 7 -28.56 -34.78 -13.73
C LEU A 7 -28.93 -33.77 -12.63
N GLY A 8 -27.89 -33.20 -12.02
CA GLY A 8 -27.90 -31.80 -11.58
C GLY A 8 -27.10 -30.96 -12.56
N SER A 9 -27.80 -30.33 -13.50
CA SER A 9 -27.27 -29.25 -14.33
C SER A 9 -26.93 -28.05 -13.44
N GLY A 10 -25.68 -27.99 -12.95
CA GLY A 10 -25.14 -26.80 -12.31
C GLY A 10 -24.73 -25.76 -13.34
N THR A 11 -25.71 -25.20 -14.06
CA THR A 11 -25.55 -23.85 -14.61
C THR A 11 -25.19 -22.94 -13.43
N PRO A 12 -24.22 -22.02 -13.53
CA PRO A 12 -23.79 -21.22 -12.38
C PRO A 12 -24.99 -20.59 -11.69
N THR A 13 -25.16 -20.84 -10.39
CA THR A 13 -25.92 -19.92 -9.53
C THR A 13 -25.18 -18.59 -9.65
N SER A 14 -25.78 -17.68 -10.42
CA SER A 14 -25.45 -16.26 -10.63
C SER A 14 -23.99 -15.82 -10.41
N SER A 15 -23.37 -15.14 -11.37
CA SER A 15 -22.04 -14.50 -11.20
C SER A 15 -21.92 -13.66 -9.92
N TYR A 16 -23.05 -13.20 -9.36
CA TYR A 16 -23.18 -12.52 -8.07
C TYR A 16 -22.66 -13.29 -6.85
N ASP A 17 -22.61 -14.63 -6.87
CA ASP A 17 -22.18 -15.43 -5.72
C ASP A 17 -20.67 -15.42 -5.47
N TYR A 18 -19.90 -14.84 -6.41
CA TYR A 18 -18.44 -14.97 -6.47
C TYR A 18 -17.70 -13.64 -6.41
N PHE A 19 -18.40 -12.51 -6.26
CA PHE A 19 -17.76 -11.20 -6.10
C PHE A 19 -18.28 -10.45 -4.88
N TYR A 20 -17.46 -9.51 -4.43
CA TYR A 20 -17.80 -8.53 -3.41
C TYR A 20 -17.11 -7.22 -3.74
N GLY A 21 -17.70 -6.13 -3.29
CA GLY A 21 -17.25 -4.80 -3.63
C GLY A 21 -18.01 -3.76 -2.86
N VAL A 22 -17.83 -2.51 -3.25
CA VAL A 22 -18.61 -1.41 -2.69
C VAL A 22 -19.22 -0.56 -3.80
N GLU A 23 -20.24 0.19 -3.45
CA GLU A 23 -20.87 1.21 -4.25
C GLU A 23 -20.59 2.57 -3.60
N ILE A 24 -20.12 3.52 -4.40
CA ILE A 24 -19.80 4.88 -4.00
C ILE A 24 -20.58 5.81 -4.93
N ASP A 25 -21.42 6.67 -4.37
CA ASP A 25 -22.10 7.72 -5.13
C ASP A 25 -21.35 9.05 -4.95
N THR A 26 -20.68 9.50 -6.00
CA THR A 26 -19.88 10.73 -5.99
C THR A 26 -20.71 12.00 -5.84
N ALA A 27 -22.04 11.93 -6.00
CA ALA A 27 -22.92 13.04 -5.69
C ALA A 27 -23.04 13.29 -4.18
N ASN A 28 -22.74 12.28 -3.36
CA ASN A 28 -22.82 12.38 -1.91
C ASN A 28 -21.45 12.70 -1.32
N ALA A 29 -21.36 13.76 -0.52
CA ALA A 29 -20.13 14.16 0.19
C ALA A 29 -19.82 13.26 1.40
N THR A 30 -20.06 11.95 1.29
CA THR A 30 -19.74 10.94 2.29
C THR A 30 -18.50 10.18 1.88
N THR A 31 -17.74 9.71 2.87
CA THR A 31 -16.62 8.80 2.65
C THR A 31 -17.01 7.35 2.89
N VAL A 32 -18.20 7.09 3.43
CA VAL A 32 -18.73 5.74 3.66
C VAL A 32 -19.33 5.20 2.38
N ALA A 33 -18.94 3.98 2.01
CA ALA A 33 -19.42 3.27 0.83
C ALA A 33 -20.45 2.19 1.22
N THR A 34 -21.32 1.82 0.30
CA THR A 34 -22.32 0.76 0.50
C THR A 34 -21.76 -0.57 0.01
N ARG A 35 -21.77 -1.62 0.83
CA ARG A 35 -21.30 -2.94 0.42
C ARG A 35 -22.25 -3.55 -0.63
N VAL A 36 -21.67 -4.11 -1.70
CA VAL A 36 -22.40 -4.82 -2.77
C VAL A 36 -21.76 -6.18 -3.05
N GLY A 37 -22.49 -7.03 -3.77
CA GLY A 37 -22.11 -8.42 -4.01
C GLY A 37 -22.45 -9.31 -2.81
N ARG A 38 -21.75 -10.44 -2.69
CA ARG A 38 -22.06 -11.47 -1.70
C ARG A 38 -21.66 -11.06 -0.28
N PRO A 39 -22.61 -10.96 0.69
CA PRO A 39 -22.31 -10.55 2.06
C PRO A 39 -21.29 -11.42 2.79
N GLU A 40 -21.31 -12.75 2.59
CA GLU A 40 -20.36 -13.65 3.28
C GLU A 40 -18.90 -13.40 2.88
N LEU A 41 -18.66 -12.88 1.67
CA LEU A 41 -17.33 -12.52 1.21
C LEU A 41 -16.83 -11.22 1.86
N HIS A 42 -17.72 -10.33 2.28
CA HIS A 42 -17.35 -9.17 3.12
C HIS A 42 -17.00 -9.57 4.56
N VAL A 43 -17.51 -10.70 5.05
CA VAL A 43 -17.13 -11.24 6.37
C VAL A 43 -15.78 -11.95 6.30
N THR A 44 -15.58 -12.74 5.26
CA THR A 44 -14.41 -13.63 5.09
C THR A 44 -13.24 -12.97 4.37
N CYS A 45 -13.46 -11.88 3.61
CA CYS A 45 -12.45 -11.12 2.87
C CYS A 45 -11.37 -12.01 2.22
N PRO A 46 -11.75 -12.96 1.34
CA PRO A 46 -10.88 -14.08 0.97
C PRO A 46 -9.62 -13.66 0.21
N ILE A 47 -9.63 -12.52 -0.50
CA ILE A 47 -8.46 -11.98 -1.18
C ILE A 47 -7.54 -11.28 -0.17
N GLN A 48 -8.09 -10.37 0.65
CA GLN A 48 -7.31 -9.61 1.62
C GLN A 48 -6.67 -10.54 2.67
N ASN A 49 -7.41 -11.53 3.19
CA ASN A 49 -6.90 -12.47 4.20
C ASN A 49 -5.85 -13.46 3.66
N LYS A 50 -5.61 -13.50 2.34
CA LYS A 50 -4.49 -14.25 1.74
C LYS A 50 -3.22 -13.41 1.64
N MET A 51 -3.30 -12.10 1.90
CA MET A 51 -2.12 -11.25 1.97
C MET A 51 -1.25 -11.67 3.14
N ARG A 52 0.05 -11.81 2.91
CA ARG A 52 0.97 -12.31 3.94
C ARG A 52 2.39 -11.82 3.75
N ARG A 53 3.05 -11.52 4.87
CA ARG A 53 4.46 -11.15 4.89
C ARG A 53 5.35 -12.36 4.59
N CYS A 54 6.43 -12.10 3.88
CA CYS A 54 7.44 -13.07 3.50
C CYS A 54 8.82 -12.40 3.42
N VAL A 55 9.86 -13.22 3.46
CA VAL A 55 11.21 -12.81 3.08
C VAL A 55 11.44 -13.23 1.63
N LEU A 56 11.60 -12.24 0.75
CA LEU A 56 11.73 -12.42 -0.69
C LEU A 56 13.20 -12.21 -1.12
N LYS A 57 13.75 -13.15 -1.86
CA LYS A 57 15.12 -13.06 -2.39
C LYS A 57 15.17 -12.19 -3.64
N ASP A 58 16.35 -11.65 -3.96
CA ASP A 58 16.59 -10.82 -5.14
C ASP A 58 16.20 -11.54 -6.46
N ASP A 59 16.23 -12.88 -6.50
CA ASP A 59 15.79 -13.71 -7.65
C ASP A 59 14.26 -13.86 -7.80
N GLY A 60 13.48 -13.27 -6.89
CA GLY A 60 12.02 -13.32 -6.88
C GLY A 60 11.42 -14.55 -6.18
N SER A 61 12.24 -15.46 -5.65
CA SER A 61 11.76 -16.60 -4.86
C SER A 61 11.52 -16.22 -3.40
N VAL A 62 10.46 -16.78 -2.80
CA VAL A 62 10.18 -16.63 -1.37
C VAL A 62 11.14 -17.54 -0.59
N ALA A 63 11.94 -16.97 0.31
CA ALA A 63 12.77 -17.73 1.23
C ALA A 63 11.91 -18.46 2.28
N TYR A 64 11.00 -17.73 2.91
CA TYR A 64 9.99 -18.24 3.84
C TYR A 64 8.89 -17.19 4.09
N TYR A 65 7.74 -17.65 4.56
CA TYR A 65 6.67 -16.79 5.05
C TYR A 65 6.87 -16.47 6.54
N LEU A 66 6.41 -15.30 6.97
CA LEU A 66 6.42 -14.87 8.36
C LEU A 66 5.16 -15.33 9.09
N ASP A 67 5.19 -15.37 10.42
CA ASP A 67 4.04 -15.75 11.24
C ASP A 67 2.88 -14.75 11.11
N ASP A 68 1.65 -15.27 11.13
CA ASP A 68 0.42 -14.50 10.97
C ASP A 68 0.18 -13.47 12.08
N ASN A 69 0.79 -13.66 13.25
CA ASN A 69 0.59 -12.84 14.43
C ASN A 69 1.85 -12.10 14.87
N ASP A 70 3.03 -12.46 14.37
CA ASP A 70 4.31 -11.89 14.80
C ASP A 70 5.40 -12.05 13.73
N SER A 71 5.65 -10.99 12.96
CA SER A 71 6.63 -11.00 11.87
C SER A 71 8.08 -11.19 12.31
N THR A 72 8.38 -11.15 13.62
CA THR A 72 9.70 -11.53 14.13
C THR A 72 9.95 -13.04 14.08
N LYS A 73 8.91 -13.82 13.71
CA LYS A 73 8.94 -15.27 13.55
C LYS A 73 8.61 -15.67 12.12
N THR A 74 9.16 -16.80 11.71
CA THR A 74 8.73 -17.56 10.54
C THR A 74 7.37 -18.21 10.80
N SER A 75 6.63 -18.56 9.76
CA SER A 75 5.36 -19.28 9.89
C SER A 75 5.49 -20.67 10.58
N GLY A 76 6.71 -21.19 10.71
CA GLY A 76 7.02 -22.40 11.47
C GLY A 76 7.36 -22.14 12.95
N GLY A 77 7.27 -20.90 13.43
CA GLY A 77 7.52 -20.51 14.82
C GLY A 77 8.98 -20.22 15.18
N GLY A 78 9.94 -20.45 14.28
CA GLY A 78 11.35 -20.07 14.48
C GLY A 78 11.59 -18.56 14.29
N THR A 79 12.69 -18.02 14.82
CA THR A 79 13.09 -16.61 14.63
C THR A 79 13.30 -16.29 13.15
N ALA A 80 12.69 -15.21 12.66
CA ALA A 80 12.88 -14.72 11.30
C ALA A 80 14.10 -13.78 11.22
N ASP A 81 14.90 -13.93 10.17
CA ASP A 81 15.89 -12.92 9.79
C ASP A 81 15.21 -11.82 8.95
N LEU A 82 15.13 -10.62 9.52
CA LEU A 82 14.58 -9.43 8.89
C LEU A 82 15.68 -8.40 8.53
N SER A 83 16.95 -8.76 8.71
CA SER A 83 18.09 -7.83 8.61
C SER A 83 18.45 -7.44 7.17
N GLY A 84 17.94 -8.19 6.19
CA GLY A 84 18.32 -8.08 4.79
C GLY A 84 19.21 -9.21 4.28
N ALA A 85 19.81 -10.01 5.17
CA ALA A 85 20.70 -11.10 4.77
C ALA A 85 19.95 -12.28 4.12
N ALA A 86 18.78 -12.65 4.65
CA ALA A 86 17.92 -13.68 4.06
C ALA A 86 17.06 -13.19 2.87
N GLY A 87 16.94 -11.87 2.66
CA GLY A 87 16.09 -11.27 1.64
C GLY A 87 15.38 -9.99 2.14
N GLN A 88 14.41 -9.52 1.37
CA GLN A 88 13.60 -8.35 1.68
C GLN A 88 12.28 -8.75 2.34
N VAL A 89 11.83 -8.00 3.34
CA VAL A 89 10.53 -8.22 3.96
C VAL A 89 9.45 -7.59 3.09
N MET A 90 8.62 -8.43 2.48
CA MET A 90 7.59 -8.04 1.52
C MET A 90 6.24 -8.63 1.95
N VAL A 91 5.14 -8.05 1.47
CA VAL A 91 3.79 -8.61 1.54
C VAL A 91 3.44 -9.18 0.17
N GLU A 92 3.14 -10.46 0.11
CA GLU A 92 2.53 -11.12 -1.03
C GLU A 92 1.08 -10.68 -1.13
N ILE A 93 0.68 -10.06 -2.23
CA ILE A 93 -0.71 -9.82 -2.58
C ILE A 93 -1.09 -10.93 -3.58
N PRO A 94 -2.11 -11.76 -3.29
CA PRO A 94 -2.50 -12.84 -4.19
C PRO A 94 -3.00 -12.29 -5.52
N ASP A 95 -2.91 -13.11 -6.55
CA ASP A 95 -3.67 -12.86 -7.76
C ASP A 95 -5.17 -12.88 -7.45
N HIS A 96 -5.88 -11.98 -8.11
CA HIS A 96 -7.33 -11.85 -7.98
C HIS A 96 -7.87 -11.13 -9.20
N TYR A 97 -9.19 -11.08 -9.31
CA TYR A 97 -9.88 -10.43 -10.41
C TYR A 97 -10.55 -9.18 -9.89
N ARG A 98 -10.55 -8.11 -10.69
CA ARG A 98 -11.25 -6.88 -10.34
C ARG A 98 -12.04 -6.34 -11.52
N ARG A 99 -13.09 -5.60 -11.22
CA ARG A 99 -13.89 -4.87 -12.21
C ARG A 99 -14.31 -3.55 -11.61
N PHE A 100 -14.34 -2.52 -12.43
CA PHE A 100 -14.82 -1.21 -12.05
C PHE A 100 -16.01 -0.88 -12.94
N GLU A 101 -17.17 -0.61 -12.32
CA GLU A 101 -18.37 -0.20 -13.03
C GLU A 101 -18.65 1.28 -12.75
N PHE A 102 -19.16 1.98 -13.76
CA PHE A 102 -19.48 3.39 -13.69
C PHE A 102 -20.85 3.65 -14.33
N GLU A 103 -21.74 4.27 -13.57
CA GLU A 103 -23.10 4.62 -13.98
C GLU A 103 -23.49 5.98 -13.41
N GLY A 104 -23.37 7.03 -14.23
CA GLY A 104 -23.65 8.40 -13.79
C GLY A 104 -22.67 8.86 -12.69
N THR A 105 -23.14 9.01 -11.46
CA THR A 105 -22.30 9.34 -10.29
C THR A 105 -21.93 8.11 -9.46
N VAL A 106 -22.43 6.93 -9.83
CA VAL A 106 -22.24 5.71 -9.08
C VAL A 106 -21.04 4.94 -9.61
N ILE A 107 -20.15 4.58 -8.70
CA ILE A 107 -18.92 3.84 -8.92
C ILE A 107 -19.00 2.52 -8.14
N ARG A 108 -18.68 1.41 -8.80
CA ARG A 108 -18.63 0.07 -8.17
C ARG A 108 -17.28 -0.62 -8.39
N PRO A 109 -16.32 -0.49 -7.47
CA PRO A 109 -15.15 -1.36 -7.41
C PRO A 109 -15.53 -2.75 -6.89
N LEU A 110 -15.33 -3.78 -7.71
CA LEU A 110 -15.66 -5.17 -7.43
C LEU A 110 -14.41 -6.04 -7.52
N ILE A 111 -14.31 -7.06 -6.66
CA ILE A 111 -13.23 -8.06 -6.69
C ILE A 111 -13.77 -9.49 -6.57
N SER A 112 -13.02 -10.44 -7.12
CA SER A 112 -13.35 -11.87 -7.11
C SER A 112 -12.09 -12.75 -7.09
N GLU A 113 -12.17 -13.93 -6.49
CA GLU A 113 -11.14 -14.96 -6.61
C GLU A 113 -11.20 -15.70 -7.96
N TYR A 114 -12.28 -15.52 -8.72
CA TYR A 114 -12.58 -16.29 -9.93
C TYR A 114 -12.62 -15.38 -11.18
N PRO A 115 -12.27 -15.91 -12.36
CA PRO A 115 -12.35 -15.18 -13.62
C PRO A 115 -13.81 -15.01 -14.07
N LEU A 116 -14.48 -13.98 -13.55
CA LEU A 116 -15.85 -13.64 -13.92
C LEU A 116 -15.88 -12.77 -15.20
N PRO A 117 -16.96 -12.82 -16.00
CA PRO A 117 -17.09 -11.97 -17.19
C PRO A 117 -16.89 -10.48 -16.89
N GLY A 118 -15.97 -9.85 -17.63
CA GLY A 118 -15.64 -8.43 -17.50
C GLY A 118 -14.73 -8.08 -16.31
N PHE A 119 -14.22 -9.07 -15.57
CA PHE A 119 -13.19 -8.83 -14.55
C PHE A 119 -11.79 -9.05 -15.15
N ASP A 120 -10.88 -8.13 -14.85
CA ASP A 120 -9.48 -8.21 -15.24
C ASP A 120 -8.63 -8.84 -14.14
N LEU A 121 -7.66 -9.67 -14.56
CA LEU A 121 -6.67 -10.25 -13.66
C LEU A 121 -5.75 -9.15 -13.10
N VAL A 122 -5.66 -9.09 -11.78
CA VAL A 122 -4.55 -8.49 -11.04
C VAL A 122 -3.55 -9.61 -10.75
N PRO A 123 -2.39 -9.64 -11.40
CA PRO A 123 -1.39 -10.66 -11.12
C PRO A 123 -0.89 -10.55 -9.69
N LYS A 124 -0.48 -11.69 -9.11
CA LYS A 124 0.25 -11.72 -7.85
C LYS A 124 1.41 -10.72 -7.89
N MET A 125 1.57 -9.97 -6.81
CA MET A 125 2.67 -9.03 -6.67
C MET A 125 3.22 -9.05 -5.25
N TYR A 126 4.42 -8.50 -5.09
CA TYR A 126 5.04 -8.29 -3.78
C TYR A 126 5.24 -6.81 -3.57
N ILE A 127 4.81 -6.31 -2.42
CA ILE A 127 5.04 -4.94 -2.00
C ILE A 127 5.87 -4.90 -0.74
N SER A 128 6.73 -3.90 -0.58
CA SER A 128 7.52 -3.77 0.63
C SER A 128 6.62 -3.69 1.86
N ALA A 129 6.91 -4.52 2.87
CA ALA A 129 6.19 -4.49 4.13
C ALA A 129 6.43 -3.18 4.90
N TYR A 130 7.60 -2.56 4.68
CA TYR A 130 8.01 -1.30 5.28
C TYR A 130 8.30 -0.27 4.18
N GLU A 131 8.22 1.01 4.52
CA GLU A 131 8.81 2.04 3.67
C GLU A 131 10.33 1.81 3.58
N ALA A 132 10.86 1.78 2.35
CA ALA A 132 12.20 1.30 2.11
C ALA A 132 13.29 2.24 2.64
N THR A 133 14.35 1.67 3.21
CA THR A 133 15.66 2.31 3.37
C THR A 133 16.55 2.02 2.15
N VAL A 134 17.84 2.36 2.22
CA VAL A 134 18.84 2.02 1.20
C VAL A 134 19.98 1.26 1.87
N GLU A 135 20.34 0.10 1.32
CA GLU A 135 21.61 -0.54 1.59
C GLU A 135 22.70 0.30 0.90
N ARG A 136 23.49 1.03 1.69
CA ARG A 136 24.31 2.16 1.25
C ARG A 136 25.55 1.74 0.46
N GLU A 137 26.07 0.52 0.66
CA GLU A 137 27.27 0.05 -0.04
C GLU A 137 26.98 -0.27 -1.51
N THR A 138 25.89 -0.99 -1.79
CA THR A 138 25.48 -1.37 -3.14
C THR A 138 24.43 -0.41 -3.74
N GLN A 139 23.90 0.49 -2.92
CA GLN A 139 22.80 1.40 -3.25
C GLN A 139 21.56 0.65 -3.74
N LYS A 140 21.15 -0.39 -3.01
CA LYS A 140 19.90 -1.11 -3.26
C LYS A 140 18.81 -0.62 -2.32
N LEU A 141 17.60 -0.32 -2.82
CA LEU A 141 16.46 -0.05 -1.92
C LEU A 141 16.19 -1.28 -1.07
N ALA A 142 15.88 -1.14 0.22
CA ALA A 142 15.71 -2.28 1.11
C ALA A 142 14.48 -2.14 2.01
N SER A 143 13.68 -3.20 2.10
CA SER A 143 12.58 -3.33 3.07
C SER A 143 13.04 -4.30 4.15
N VAL A 144 13.65 -3.79 5.21
CA VAL A 144 14.35 -4.57 6.25
C VAL A 144 14.27 -3.90 7.61
N CYS A 145 14.47 -4.69 8.66
CA CYS A 145 14.68 -4.21 10.03
C CYS A 145 16.18 -4.24 10.34
N ASN A 146 16.92 -3.20 9.96
CA ASN A 146 18.36 -3.15 10.17
C ASN A 146 18.82 -1.76 10.62
N LYS A 147 19.36 -1.67 11.84
CA LYS A 147 19.83 -0.42 12.46
C LYS A 147 21.33 -0.18 12.29
N THR A 148 22.00 -0.87 11.38
CA THR A 148 23.42 -0.58 11.09
C THR A 148 23.57 0.63 10.18
N ALA A 149 24.74 1.25 10.19
CA ALA A 149 25.09 2.39 9.31
C ALA A 149 24.91 2.09 7.81
N ALA A 150 25.00 0.82 7.41
CA ALA A 150 24.75 0.37 6.04
C ALA A 150 23.30 0.56 5.60
N TYR A 151 22.35 0.69 6.53
CA TYR A 151 20.91 0.84 6.26
C TYR A 151 20.35 2.17 6.79
N ARG A 152 21.21 3.19 6.89
CA ARG A 152 20.82 4.53 7.32
C ARG A 152 19.80 5.11 6.33
N GLY A 153 18.63 5.51 6.81
CA GLY A 153 17.58 6.21 6.09
C GLY A 153 17.80 7.72 6.02
N GLY A 154 16.69 8.47 6.06
CA GLY A 154 16.67 9.94 5.99
C GLY A 154 17.54 10.48 4.85
N ASN A 155 18.25 11.57 5.13
CA ASN A 155 19.25 12.14 4.22
C ASN A 155 20.65 11.51 4.34
N ASN A 156 20.78 10.32 4.95
CA ASN A 156 22.03 9.59 5.13
C ASN A 156 23.09 10.33 5.99
N ASN A 157 22.68 11.02 7.05
CA ASN A 157 23.61 11.77 7.91
C ASN A 157 24.20 10.91 9.04
N ALA A 158 25.46 10.50 8.89
CA ALA A 158 26.18 9.70 9.89
C ALA A 158 26.42 10.41 11.23
N ALA A 159 26.34 11.75 11.27
CA ALA A 159 26.52 12.50 12.51
C ALA A 159 25.41 12.27 13.55
N HIS A 160 24.28 11.66 13.14
CA HIS A 160 23.15 11.39 14.02
C HIS A 160 23.03 9.92 14.45
N ASP A 161 23.96 9.04 14.04
CA ASP A 161 23.83 7.59 14.27
C ASP A 161 23.62 7.22 15.74
N ALA A 162 24.37 7.87 16.65
CA ALA A 162 24.31 7.65 18.09
C ALA A 162 23.27 8.52 18.83
N ASP A 163 22.41 9.25 18.11
CA ASP A 163 21.42 10.12 18.73
C ASP A 163 20.20 9.33 19.26
N GLU A 164 19.88 9.53 20.53
CA GLU A 164 18.74 8.91 21.22
C GLU A 164 17.55 9.88 21.37
N THR A 165 17.64 11.08 20.81
CA THR A 165 16.63 12.14 20.90
C THR A 165 15.68 12.19 19.71
N GLY A 166 15.82 11.26 18.75
CA GLY A 166 14.94 11.16 17.57
C GLY A 166 15.58 11.63 16.26
N LYS A 167 16.89 11.91 16.25
CA LYS A 167 17.63 12.28 15.03
C LYS A 167 18.28 11.10 14.33
N SER A 168 18.48 9.98 15.02
CA SER A 168 19.10 8.81 14.41
C SER A 168 18.30 8.34 13.21
N GLN A 169 19.03 8.17 12.10
CA GLN A 169 18.47 7.70 10.83
C GLN A 169 18.75 6.22 10.62
N LEU A 170 19.18 5.48 11.65
CA LEU A 170 19.46 4.05 11.53
C LEU A 170 18.17 3.24 11.53
N GLY A 171 17.95 2.45 10.47
CA GLY A 171 16.79 1.55 10.36
C GLY A 171 15.44 2.27 10.23
N VAL A 172 15.45 3.47 9.65
CA VAL A 172 14.24 4.22 9.26
C VAL A 172 14.20 4.36 7.74
N PRO A 173 13.06 4.74 7.13
CA PRO A 173 12.95 4.92 5.68
C PRO A 173 13.93 5.94 5.10
N ALA A 174 14.30 5.80 3.84
CA ALA A 174 15.16 6.76 3.13
C ALA A 174 14.35 7.91 2.52
N THR A 175 14.90 9.12 2.56
CA THR A 175 14.31 10.33 1.95
C THR A 175 15.37 11.14 1.22
N VAL A 176 14.98 12.26 0.59
CA VAL A 176 15.91 13.16 -0.14
C VAL A 176 16.68 12.44 -1.26
N ILE A 177 16.01 11.51 -1.94
CA ILE A 177 16.52 10.82 -3.13
C ILE A 177 15.48 11.02 -4.23
N SER A 178 15.90 11.33 -5.46
CA SER A 178 14.99 11.51 -6.59
C SER A 178 14.29 10.21 -6.99
N LEU A 179 13.13 10.30 -7.64
CA LEU A 179 12.44 9.14 -8.24
C LEU A 179 13.38 8.33 -9.15
N THR A 180 14.18 8.99 -10.00
CA THR A 180 15.15 8.33 -10.88
C THR A 180 16.13 7.46 -10.11
N ASN A 181 16.65 7.96 -8.98
CA ASN A 181 17.58 7.20 -8.16
C ASN A 181 16.86 6.11 -7.37
N PHE A 182 15.67 6.36 -6.83
CA PHE A 182 14.83 5.33 -6.18
C PHE A 182 14.57 4.15 -7.13
N ARG A 183 14.15 4.43 -8.37
CA ARG A 183 13.95 3.42 -9.41
C ARG A 183 15.24 2.65 -9.70
N THR A 184 16.34 3.36 -9.91
CA THR A 184 17.66 2.73 -10.19
C THR A 184 18.08 1.82 -9.03
N TYR A 185 17.92 2.27 -7.79
CA TYR A 185 18.30 1.51 -6.60
C TYR A 185 17.41 0.28 -6.39
N ALA A 186 16.13 0.34 -6.76
CA ALA A 186 15.28 -0.84 -6.76
C ALA A 186 15.72 -1.86 -7.82
N GLN A 187 15.94 -1.39 -9.06
CA GLN A 187 16.30 -2.23 -10.20
C GLN A 187 17.66 -2.92 -10.06
N LYS A 188 18.57 -2.35 -9.26
CA LYS A 188 19.84 -3.01 -8.88
C LYS A 188 19.65 -4.36 -8.17
N ARG A 189 18.46 -4.66 -7.64
CA ARG A 189 18.14 -5.99 -7.08
C ARG A 189 17.91 -7.06 -8.13
N GLY A 190 17.51 -6.68 -9.35
CA GLY A 190 17.28 -7.60 -10.45
C GLY A 190 15.99 -7.32 -11.20
N ALA A 191 15.71 -8.17 -12.19
CA ALA A 191 14.49 -8.08 -12.98
C ALA A 191 13.23 -8.19 -12.10
N GLY A 192 12.22 -7.38 -12.40
CA GLY A 192 10.96 -7.34 -11.65
C GLY A 192 10.96 -6.43 -10.42
N TRP A 193 12.13 -5.99 -9.93
CA TRP A 193 12.22 -5.05 -8.80
C TRP A 193 12.01 -3.61 -9.26
N GLN A 194 11.08 -2.91 -8.60
CA GLN A 194 10.79 -1.49 -8.83
C GLN A 194 10.66 -0.79 -7.48
N CYS A 195 10.79 0.54 -7.47
CA CYS A 195 10.31 1.31 -6.32
C CYS A 195 8.78 1.28 -6.28
N TYR A 196 8.18 1.84 -5.23
CA TYR A 196 6.71 1.85 -5.08
C TYR A 196 6.01 2.37 -6.35
N THR A 197 5.00 1.65 -6.82
CA THR A 197 4.39 1.88 -8.14
C THR A 197 2.93 2.29 -8.03
N TYR A 198 2.43 3.04 -9.01
CA TYR A 198 1.03 3.46 -9.09
C TYR A 198 0.07 2.27 -9.13
N LYS A 199 0.42 1.22 -9.91
CA LYS A 199 -0.36 -0.02 -9.97
C LYS A 199 -0.49 -0.72 -8.61
N ALA A 200 0.60 -0.79 -7.85
CA ALA A 200 0.59 -1.36 -6.50
C ALA A 200 -0.24 -0.49 -5.54
N HIS A 201 -0.14 0.84 -5.66
CA HIS A 201 -0.93 1.79 -4.88
C HIS A 201 -2.43 1.63 -5.12
N VAL A 202 -2.85 1.64 -6.39
CA VAL A 202 -4.25 1.44 -6.80
C VAL A 202 -4.78 0.11 -6.29
N THR A 203 -3.99 -0.96 -6.39
CA THR A 203 -4.38 -2.29 -5.90
C THR A 203 -4.64 -2.25 -4.39
N LEU A 204 -3.71 -1.72 -3.60
CA LEU A 204 -3.87 -1.64 -2.15
C LEU A 204 -5.00 -0.72 -1.72
N PHE A 205 -5.17 0.42 -2.40
CA PHE A 205 -6.26 1.34 -2.15
C PHE A 205 -7.62 0.66 -2.30
N TRP A 206 -7.87 -0.03 -3.41
CA TRP A 206 -9.16 -0.68 -3.61
C TRP A 206 -9.38 -1.90 -2.73
N LEU A 207 -8.33 -2.66 -2.41
CA LEU A 207 -8.43 -3.74 -1.41
C LEU A 207 -8.89 -3.18 -0.06
N PHE A 208 -8.32 -2.05 0.37
CA PHE A 208 -8.72 -1.35 1.59
C PHE A 208 -10.15 -0.83 1.51
N VAL A 209 -10.50 -0.07 0.46
CA VAL A 209 -11.82 0.55 0.31
C VAL A 209 -12.92 -0.51 0.30
N ILE A 210 -12.71 -1.64 -0.39
CA ILE A 210 -13.68 -2.74 -0.43
C ILE A 210 -13.80 -3.41 0.93
N GLU A 211 -12.68 -3.69 1.60
CA GLU A 211 -12.71 -4.35 2.91
C GLU A 211 -13.36 -3.48 3.98
N TYR A 212 -13.02 -2.19 4.05
CA TYR A 212 -13.48 -1.27 5.09
C TYR A 212 -14.77 -0.51 4.75
N ALA A 213 -15.22 -0.56 3.49
CA ALA A 213 -16.35 0.21 2.98
C ALA A 213 -16.24 1.71 3.27
N THR A 214 -15.04 2.26 3.10
CA THR A 214 -14.79 3.70 3.22
C THR A 214 -13.66 4.15 2.29
N THR A 215 -13.76 5.36 1.75
CA THR A 215 -12.68 6.05 1.04
C THR A 215 -11.78 6.85 1.99
N ASN A 216 -12.18 7.02 3.26
CA ASN A 216 -11.39 7.70 4.27
C ASN A 216 -10.53 6.70 5.05
N CYS A 217 -9.31 6.44 4.56
CA CYS A 217 -8.35 5.59 5.27
C CYS A 217 -7.93 6.13 6.64
N GLN A 218 -8.06 7.44 6.90
CA GLN A 218 -7.71 8.07 8.17
C GLN A 218 -8.86 8.10 9.18
N ALA A 219 -10.04 7.55 8.83
CA ALA A 219 -11.10 7.33 9.80
C ALA A 219 -10.57 6.51 10.99
N ALA A 220 -11.14 6.73 12.18
CA ALA A 220 -10.68 6.09 13.40
C ALA A 220 -10.56 4.57 13.24
N TYR A 221 -9.45 4.01 13.70
CA TYR A 221 -9.27 2.56 13.71
C TYR A 221 -10.26 1.93 14.69
N ASN A 222 -10.91 0.86 14.26
CA ASN A 222 -11.79 0.05 15.11
C ASN A 222 -11.41 -1.43 14.94
N ALA A 223 -10.96 -2.05 16.03
CA ALA A 223 -10.62 -3.47 16.05
C ALA A 223 -11.87 -4.36 15.97
N GLU A 224 -12.99 -3.88 16.51
CA GLU A 224 -14.25 -4.60 16.54
C GLU A 224 -14.93 -4.59 15.17
N LYS A 225 -15.50 -5.72 14.81
CA LYS A 225 -16.32 -5.85 13.60
C LYS A 225 -17.74 -5.34 13.85
N THR A 226 -18.47 -5.04 12.79
CA THR A 226 -19.92 -4.81 12.89
C THR A 226 -20.63 -6.09 13.36
N PRO A 227 -21.90 -6.03 13.81
CA PRO A 227 -22.65 -7.23 14.19
C PRO A 227 -22.71 -8.32 13.10
N GLU A 228 -22.67 -7.92 11.84
CA GLU A 228 -22.65 -8.81 10.67
C GLU A 228 -21.26 -9.40 10.39
N GLY A 229 -20.20 -8.91 11.05
CA GLY A 229 -18.84 -9.40 10.90
C GLY A 229 -17.95 -8.60 9.92
N TYR A 230 -18.37 -7.40 9.52
CA TYR A 230 -17.61 -6.55 8.60
C TYR A 230 -16.56 -5.69 9.29
N ARG A 231 -15.50 -5.32 8.57
CA ARG A 231 -14.60 -4.24 8.99
C ARG A 231 -15.33 -2.89 8.94
N GLN A 232 -14.91 -1.97 9.82
CA GLN A 232 -15.47 -0.64 9.96
C GLN A 232 -14.39 0.36 10.40
N GLY A 233 -14.68 1.66 10.30
CA GLY A 233 -13.71 2.71 10.59
C GLY A 233 -12.68 2.85 9.48
N GLY A 234 -11.43 3.13 9.86
CA GLY A 234 -10.29 3.19 8.95
C GLY A 234 -9.04 2.60 9.58
N LEU A 235 -7.88 3.18 9.28
CA LEU A 235 -6.58 2.81 9.85
C LEU A 235 -6.10 3.82 10.90
N GLY A 236 -6.92 4.83 11.22
CA GLY A 236 -6.54 5.95 12.07
C GLY A 236 -5.70 7.00 11.34
N ALA A 237 -5.45 8.12 12.00
CA ALA A 237 -4.69 9.23 11.43
C ALA A 237 -3.19 8.93 11.26
N GLY A 238 -2.71 7.80 11.78
CA GLY A 238 -1.31 7.42 11.62
C GLY A 238 -0.34 8.41 12.25
N VAL A 239 0.72 8.71 11.50
CA VAL A 239 1.79 9.63 11.91
C VAL A 239 1.53 11.06 11.38
N THR A 240 0.36 11.33 10.80
CA THR A 240 0.10 12.63 10.14
C THR A 240 -0.38 13.73 11.09
N THR A 241 -0.60 13.41 12.36
CA THR A 241 -1.09 14.36 13.38
C THR A 241 0.03 15.19 14.01
N LEU A 242 1.29 14.95 13.61
CA LEU A 242 2.43 15.66 14.16
C LEU A 242 2.48 17.13 13.75
N ALA A 243 2.86 17.98 14.70
CA ALA A 243 3.09 19.39 14.45
C ALA A 243 4.40 19.58 13.68
N TRP A 244 4.34 20.33 12.58
CA TRP A 244 5.49 20.58 11.70
C TRP A 244 6.70 21.18 12.42
N GLY A 245 6.48 22.20 13.27
CA GLY A 245 7.54 22.93 13.96
C GLY A 245 8.39 22.06 14.90
N PRO A 246 7.76 21.36 15.88
CA PRO A 246 8.46 20.40 16.73
C PRO A 246 9.18 19.29 15.96
N TRP A 247 8.56 18.70 14.93
CA TRP A 247 9.21 17.68 14.11
C TRP A 247 10.43 18.24 13.35
N SER A 248 10.30 19.45 12.79
CA SER A 248 11.40 20.16 12.13
C SER A 248 12.56 20.46 13.08
N THR A 249 12.26 20.87 14.32
CA THR A 249 13.25 21.15 15.35
C THR A 249 13.94 19.87 15.84
N MET A 250 13.18 18.78 15.98
CA MET A 250 13.68 17.49 16.41
C MET A 250 14.73 16.96 15.43
N ASN A 251 14.37 16.82 14.15
CA ASN A 251 15.23 16.14 13.18
C ASN A 251 15.14 16.68 11.75
N GLY A 252 14.62 17.88 11.51
CA GLY A 252 14.52 18.45 10.16
C GLY A 252 13.45 17.79 9.28
N ASN A 253 12.37 17.30 9.89
CA ASN A 253 11.28 16.59 9.20
C ASN A 253 11.72 15.27 8.53
N TYR A 254 12.77 14.64 9.04
CA TYR A 254 13.21 13.33 8.59
C TYR A 254 12.42 12.20 9.27
N PRO A 255 12.42 10.99 8.65
CA PRO A 255 11.76 9.83 9.24
C PRO A 255 12.32 9.48 10.61
N PHE A 256 11.46 8.98 11.49
CA PHE A 256 11.83 8.56 12.84
C PHE A 256 11.11 7.28 13.28
N ILE A 257 10.06 6.85 12.57
CA ILE A 257 9.44 5.54 12.78
C ILE A 257 10.39 4.46 12.24
N PRO A 258 10.85 3.51 13.07
CA PRO A 258 11.69 2.41 12.61
C PRO A 258 10.94 1.50 11.65
N CYS A 259 11.64 0.99 10.63
CA CYS A 259 11.09 -0.04 9.76
C CYS A 259 10.76 -1.29 10.59
N GLY A 260 9.51 -1.76 10.48
CA GLY A 260 9.03 -2.95 11.19
C GLY A 260 8.51 -2.69 12.59
N HIS A 261 8.14 -1.44 12.90
CA HIS A 261 7.45 -1.08 14.15
C HIS A 261 6.16 -1.90 14.36
N THR A 262 5.49 -2.29 13.28
CA THR A 262 4.26 -3.08 13.27
C THR A 262 4.47 -4.59 13.16
N ASN A 263 5.68 -5.10 13.39
CA ASN A 263 5.98 -6.53 13.29
C ASN A 263 5.16 -7.40 14.26
N SER A 264 4.81 -6.86 15.43
CA SER A 264 3.97 -7.52 16.43
C SER A 264 2.53 -7.80 15.97
N LEU A 265 2.09 -7.26 14.82
CA LEU A 265 0.77 -7.54 14.25
C LEU A 265 0.79 -8.71 13.26
N GLY A 266 1.96 -9.15 12.80
CA GLY A 266 2.05 -10.18 11.75
C GLY A 266 1.36 -9.74 10.46
N ASN A 267 0.42 -10.56 9.99
CA ASN A 267 -0.40 -10.31 8.81
C ASN A 267 -1.70 -9.57 9.13
N LYS A 268 -1.97 -9.22 10.39
CA LYS A 268 -3.22 -8.55 10.77
C LYS A 268 -3.16 -7.06 10.45
N THR A 269 -4.33 -6.51 10.13
CA THR A 269 -4.56 -5.07 10.15
C THR A 269 -4.71 -4.58 11.58
N GLY A 270 -4.07 -3.47 11.92
CA GLY A 270 -4.11 -2.88 13.26
C GLY A 270 -3.22 -1.65 13.39
N VAL A 271 -3.09 -1.14 14.61
CA VAL A 271 -2.21 -0.03 14.96
C VAL A 271 -1.28 -0.40 16.11
N VAL A 272 -0.06 0.15 16.11
CA VAL A 272 0.90 0.00 17.21
C VAL A 272 1.35 1.38 17.67
N ASN A 273 1.21 1.64 18.97
CA ASN A 273 1.61 2.92 19.57
C ASN A 273 3.12 3.16 19.41
N PHE A 274 3.48 4.40 19.13
CA PHE A 274 4.84 4.90 19.11
C PHE A 274 4.90 6.18 19.95
N ASP A 275 5.62 6.13 21.06
CA ASP A 275 5.87 7.30 21.88
C ASP A 275 6.95 8.16 21.23
N MET A 276 6.63 9.45 21.05
CA MET A 276 7.55 10.39 20.44
C MET A 276 8.83 10.53 21.28
N PRO A 277 10.01 10.56 20.64
CA PRO A 277 11.26 10.68 21.36
C PRO A 277 11.38 12.05 22.04
N SER A 278 12.24 12.12 23.05
CA SER A 278 12.41 13.31 23.88
C SER A 278 12.75 14.59 23.10
N GLY A 279 13.45 14.47 21.97
CA GLY A 279 13.78 15.60 21.09
C GLY A 279 12.58 16.21 20.37
N TYR A 280 11.41 15.55 20.36
CA TYR A 280 10.16 16.17 19.90
C TYR A 280 9.68 17.28 20.85
N GLY A 281 10.07 17.23 22.13
CA GLY A 281 9.79 18.27 23.12
C GLY A 281 8.41 18.20 23.77
N SER A 282 7.59 17.18 23.46
CA SER A 282 6.34 16.90 24.19
C SER A 282 6.08 15.40 24.30
N SER A 283 5.41 14.98 25.37
CA SER A 283 4.89 13.63 25.52
C SER A 283 3.68 13.46 24.61
N LEU A 284 3.91 12.82 23.46
CA LEU A 284 2.88 12.51 22.47
C LEU A 284 3.07 11.06 22.02
N THR A 285 1.96 10.36 21.79
CA THR A 285 1.94 9.03 21.21
C THR A 285 1.21 9.12 19.87
N VAL A 286 1.79 8.53 18.83
CA VAL A 286 1.14 8.32 17.54
C VAL A 286 0.84 6.84 17.35
N GLU A 287 -0.17 6.51 16.56
CA GLU A 287 -0.60 5.14 16.30
C GLU A 287 -0.12 4.74 14.90
N VAL A 288 0.86 3.85 14.78
CA VAL A 288 1.43 3.44 13.49
C VAL A 288 0.58 2.32 12.88
N PRO A 289 -0.07 2.52 11.72
CA PRO A 289 -0.95 1.53 11.14
C PRO A 289 -0.21 0.46 10.35
N SER A 290 -0.79 -0.74 10.32
CA SER A 290 -0.46 -1.82 9.39
C SER A 290 -1.76 -2.29 8.73
N TYR A 291 -1.76 -2.45 7.41
CA TYR A 291 -2.86 -3.02 6.63
C TYR A 291 -2.42 -4.34 6.00
N HIS A 292 -2.92 -5.46 6.51
CA HIS A 292 -2.50 -6.82 6.12
C HIS A 292 -0.97 -6.99 5.98
N GLY A 293 -0.24 -6.46 6.96
CA GLY A 293 1.22 -6.48 6.99
C GLY A 293 1.92 -5.35 6.22
N VAL A 294 1.21 -4.46 5.54
CA VAL A 294 1.82 -3.26 4.93
C VAL A 294 1.83 -2.12 5.97
N GLU A 295 3.01 -1.78 6.46
CA GLU A 295 3.23 -0.72 7.45
C GLU A 295 3.09 0.67 6.84
N ASN A 296 2.46 1.60 7.58
CA ASN A 296 2.27 2.99 7.19
C ASN A 296 1.73 3.14 5.76
N LEU A 297 0.72 2.34 5.39
CA LEU A 297 0.16 2.32 4.04
C LEU A 297 -0.18 3.74 3.54
N PHE A 298 -0.87 4.50 4.39
CA PHE A 298 -1.21 5.91 4.19
C PHE A 298 -0.72 6.72 5.38
N GLY A 299 -0.05 7.85 5.12
CA GLY A 299 0.25 8.84 6.16
C GLY A 299 1.43 8.50 7.07
N HIS A 300 2.64 8.80 6.59
CA HIS A 300 3.85 8.97 7.41
C HIS A 300 4.83 9.88 6.68
N LEU A 301 5.26 9.47 5.48
CA LEU A 301 6.18 10.23 4.64
C LEU A 301 5.58 10.49 3.26
N TRP A 302 6.18 11.44 2.56
CA TRP A 302 5.98 11.58 1.12
C TRP A 302 6.61 10.39 0.42
N LYS A 303 5.82 9.70 -0.41
CA LYS A 303 6.25 8.51 -1.14
C LYS A 303 6.41 8.84 -2.61
N TRP A 304 7.51 8.35 -3.20
CA TRP A 304 7.59 8.27 -4.65
C TRP A 304 6.65 7.19 -5.15
N THR A 305 5.87 7.52 -6.18
CA THR A 305 5.01 6.57 -6.88
C THR A 305 5.41 6.57 -8.35
N ASP A 306 6.00 5.48 -8.79
CA ASP A 306 6.46 5.30 -10.16
C ASP A 306 5.35 4.77 -11.09
N GLY A 307 5.53 4.88 -12.40
CA GLY A 307 4.54 4.43 -13.39
C GLY A 307 3.39 5.40 -13.61
N VAL A 308 3.44 6.60 -13.02
CA VAL A 308 2.54 7.72 -13.30
C VAL A 308 3.37 8.97 -13.68
N LEU A 309 2.89 9.73 -14.67
CA LEU A 309 3.47 11.00 -15.10
C LEU A 309 2.39 12.06 -15.23
N PHE A 310 2.80 13.32 -15.05
CA PHE A 310 1.92 14.48 -15.08
C PHE A 310 2.43 15.49 -16.12
N ASP A 311 1.61 15.78 -17.12
CA ASP A 311 1.84 16.87 -18.08
C ASP A 311 1.16 18.14 -17.55
N ILE A 312 1.96 19.09 -17.07
CA ILE A 312 1.47 20.34 -16.49
C ILE A 312 1.74 21.47 -17.49
N GLN A 313 0.73 21.85 -18.26
CA GLN A 313 0.87 22.86 -19.30
C GLN A 313 0.79 24.28 -18.71
N SER A 314 1.57 25.18 -19.30
CA SER A 314 1.44 26.62 -19.02
C SER A 314 0.08 27.14 -19.47
N ALA A 315 -0.36 28.28 -18.93
CA ALA A 315 -1.59 28.93 -19.37
C ALA A 315 -1.60 29.24 -20.88
N THR A 316 -0.44 29.59 -21.45
CA THR A 316 -0.29 29.86 -22.89
C THR A 316 -0.17 28.59 -23.73
N GLY A 317 0.12 27.44 -23.11
CA GLY A 317 0.33 26.15 -23.76
C GLY A 317 -0.87 25.22 -23.76
N GLY A 318 -2.09 25.75 -23.56
CA GLY A 318 -3.33 24.96 -23.51
C GLY A 318 -3.95 24.92 -22.11
N GLY A 319 -3.14 25.15 -21.07
CA GLY A 319 -3.65 25.36 -19.72
C GLY A 319 -4.34 24.14 -19.13
N GLU A 320 -3.86 22.94 -19.43
CA GLU A 320 -4.33 21.70 -18.83
C GLU A 320 -3.25 21.03 -17.97
N SER A 321 -3.69 20.31 -16.95
CA SER A 321 -2.85 19.40 -16.18
C SER A 321 -3.37 17.99 -16.45
N ARG A 322 -2.57 17.09 -17.00
CA ARG A 322 -3.02 15.76 -17.45
C ARG A 322 -2.22 14.67 -16.76
N ALA A 323 -2.90 13.64 -16.28
CA ALA A 323 -2.29 12.45 -15.70
C ALA A 323 -2.21 11.32 -16.71
N TYR A 324 -1.09 10.59 -16.69
CA TYR A 324 -0.87 9.42 -17.51
C TYR A 324 -0.26 8.29 -16.68
N ALA A 325 -0.60 7.04 -16.96
CA ALA A 325 0.01 5.87 -16.32
C ALA A 325 0.49 4.81 -17.32
N ALA A 326 1.60 4.16 -16.99
CA ALA A 326 2.10 3.01 -17.71
C ALA A 326 1.56 1.71 -17.10
N LEU A 327 1.28 0.73 -17.93
CA LEU A 327 0.77 -0.58 -17.51
C LEU A 327 1.88 -1.58 -17.18
N ASP A 328 2.97 -1.50 -17.95
CA ASP A 328 4.13 -2.38 -17.82
C ASP A 328 5.26 -1.64 -17.09
N PRO A 329 5.79 -2.19 -15.98
CA PRO A 329 6.98 -1.67 -15.33
C PRO A 329 8.20 -1.49 -16.25
N ALA A 330 8.31 -2.25 -17.34
CA ALA A 330 9.39 -2.10 -18.31
C ALA A 330 9.35 -0.76 -19.05
N ASP A 331 8.18 -0.11 -19.12
CA ASP A 331 7.99 1.17 -19.80
C ASP A 331 8.22 2.39 -18.89
N TYR A 332 8.48 2.16 -17.59
CA TYR A 332 8.60 3.24 -16.61
C TYR A 332 9.78 4.15 -16.92
N ASN A 333 9.51 5.45 -17.04
CA ASN A 333 10.52 6.46 -17.29
C ASN A 333 10.13 7.80 -16.64
N SER A 334 10.93 8.84 -16.85
CA SER A 334 10.71 10.18 -16.25
C SER A 334 10.76 11.30 -17.29
N THR A 335 10.70 10.99 -18.57
CA THR A 335 11.06 11.93 -19.65
C THR A 335 10.01 12.07 -20.73
N ASN A 336 9.16 11.06 -20.94
CA ASN A 336 8.18 11.08 -22.02
C ASN A 336 6.98 10.18 -21.73
N PHE A 337 5.90 10.42 -22.47
CA PHE A 337 4.60 9.78 -22.30
C PHE A 337 4.32 8.67 -23.32
N SER A 338 5.28 8.29 -24.18
CA SER A 338 5.01 7.47 -25.38
C SER A 338 4.42 6.08 -25.08
N LYS A 339 4.65 5.57 -23.87
CA LYS A 339 4.14 4.29 -23.37
C LYS A 339 3.17 4.43 -22.20
N TYR A 340 2.82 5.68 -21.88
CA TYR A 340 1.89 6.01 -20.82
C TYR A 340 0.53 6.34 -21.44
N GLN A 341 -0.52 5.83 -20.84
CA GLN A 341 -1.88 6.04 -21.28
C GLN A 341 -2.51 7.16 -20.46
N TYR A 342 -3.24 8.04 -21.14
CA TYR A 342 -3.96 9.12 -20.50
C TYR A 342 -5.02 8.57 -19.54
N ILE A 343 -5.05 9.10 -18.32
CA ILE A 343 -6.01 8.76 -17.28
C ILE A 343 -7.10 9.82 -17.20
N GLY A 344 -6.71 11.10 -17.14
CA GLY A 344 -7.64 12.19 -16.89
C GLY A 344 -6.95 13.53 -16.66
N ASN A 345 -7.77 14.57 -16.47
CA ASN A 345 -7.32 15.93 -16.20
C ASN A 345 -7.29 16.21 -14.70
N LEU A 346 -6.17 16.73 -14.21
CA LEU A 346 -5.96 17.15 -12.83
C LEU A 346 -6.45 18.58 -12.60
N PRO A 347 -6.86 18.89 -11.36
CA PRO A 347 -7.16 20.27 -10.97
C PRO A 347 -5.91 21.16 -11.09
N ARG A 348 -6.13 22.45 -11.40
CA ARG A 348 -5.06 23.44 -11.63
C ARG A 348 -4.89 24.48 -10.53
N THR A 349 -5.84 24.52 -9.60
CA THR A 349 -5.84 25.45 -8.47
C THR A 349 -5.60 24.67 -7.19
N GLU A 350 -4.86 25.28 -6.27
CA GLU A 350 -4.70 24.76 -4.91
C GLU A 350 -6.06 24.60 -4.25
N GLY A 351 -6.25 23.47 -3.56
CA GLY A 351 -7.50 23.13 -2.90
C GLY A 351 -7.57 21.64 -2.59
N TYR A 352 -8.69 21.24 -1.99
CA TYR A 352 -8.98 19.84 -1.75
C TYR A 352 -9.54 19.21 -3.02
N VAL A 353 -8.95 18.08 -3.44
CA VAL A 353 -9.51 17.23 -4.48
C VAL A 353 -10.79 16.60 -3.92
N LYS A 354 -11.92 16.77 -4.63
CA LYS A 354 -13.24 16.30 -4.18
C LYS A 354 -13.79 15.15 -5.02
N GLU A 355 -13.15 14.86 -6.14
CA GLU A 355 -13.57 13.85 -7.10
C GLU A 355 -12.37 12.96 -7.40
N LEU A 356 -12.60 11.65 -7.48
CA LEU A 356 -11.59 10.70 -7.93
C LEU A 356 -11.69 10.59 -9.45
N MET A 357 -10.55 10.65 -10.16
CA MET A 357 -10.53 10.26 -11.57
C MET A 357 -10.74 8.76 -11.70
N PHE A 358 -11.98 8.37 -12.00
CA PHE A 358 -12.34 6.98 -12.15
C PHE A 358 -12.24 6.51 -13.60
N GLY A 359 -11.77 5.30 -13.80
CA GLY A 359 -11.65 4.66 -15.10
C GLY A 359 -11.78 3.14 -14.98
N GLU A 360 -11.76 2.43 -16.11
CA GLU A 360 -11.88 0.95 -16.16
C GLU A 360 -10.80 0.22 -15.34
N ARG A 361 -9.74 0.92 -14.93
CA ARG A 361 -8.62 0.38 -14.15
C ARG A 361 -8.61 0.79 -12.69
N GLY A 362 -9.64 1.53 -12.25
CA GLY A 362 -9.75 2.05 -10.89
C GLY A 362 -8.70 3.11 -10.61
N ASP A 363 -8.45 3.99 -11.55
CA ASP A 363 -7.60 5.15 -11.28
C ASP A 363 -8.19 5.97 -10.10
N MET A 364 -7.31 6.68 -9.39
CA MET A 364 -7.62 7.29 -8.08
C MET A 364 -6.97 8.67 -7.88
N LEU A 365 -6.59 9.33 -8.98
CA LEU A 365 -5.87 10.61 -8.98
C LEU A 365 -6.80 11.82 -8.98
#